data_AF-A0AAW8KSU8-F1
#
_entry.id   AF-A0AAW8KSU8-F1
#
_cell.length_a   1.000
_cell.length_b   1.000
_cell.length_c   1.000
_cell.angle_alpha   90.00
_cell.angle_beta   90.00
_cell.angle_gamma   90.00
#
_symmetry.space_group_name_H-M   'P 1'
#
loop_
_entity.id
_entity.type
_entity.pdbx_description
1 polymer ?
#
loop_
_entity_poly.entity_id
_entity_poly.type
_entity_poly.pdbx_seq_one_letter_code
_entity_poly.pdbx_strand_id
1 'polypeptide(L)' 'MRLNTKYSIALHCLIFIEEYQSKTKVTSELLAKSTGCNSSAIRAILNTLQKADIISVKRGV' A
#
# COMPACT_ATOMS: atom_id res chain seq x y z
N MET A 1 10.44 18.73 -6.39
CA MET A 1 9.73 17.56 -5.81
C MET A 1 10.25 17.33 -4.40
N ARG A 2 9.40 17.31 -3.37
CA ARG A 2 9.81 16.94 -2.00
C ARG A 2 9.43 15.48 -1.73
N LEU A 3 10.44 14.62 -1.60
CA LEU A 3 10.26 13.22 -1.24
C LEU A 3 10.32 13.10 0.29
N ASN A 4 9.27 12.57 0.89
CA ASN A 4 9.22 12.27 2.32
C ASN A 4 9.06 10.76 2.53
N THR A 5 9.05 10.31 3.77
CA THR A 5 8.94 8.89 4.10
C THR A 5 7.69 8.22 3.49
N LYS A 6 6.59 8.97 3.30
CA LYS A 6 5.38 8.43 2.66
C LYS A 6 5.63 8.01 1.20
N TYR A 7 6.54 8.69 0.50
CA TYR A 7 6.94 8.29 -0.85
C TYR A 7 7.63 6.93 -0.85
N SER A 8 8.61 6.72 0.04
CA SER A 8 9.31 5.43 0.16
C SER A 8 8.34 4.30 0.54
N ILE A 9 7.41 4.56 1.48
CA ILE A 9 6.38 3.59 1.88
C ILE A 9 5.43 3.27 0.71
N ALA A 10 5.01 4.28 -0.05
CA ALA A 10 4.14 4.06 -1.22
C ALA A 10 4.84 3.20 -2.28
N LEU A 11 6.12 3.48 -2.57
CA LEU A 11 6.92 2.68 -3.50
C LEU A 11 7.05 1.23 -3.03
N HIS A 12 7.35 1.03 -1.74
CA HIS A 12 7.39 -0.30 -1.14
C HIS A 12 6.04 -1.03 -1.31
N CYS A 13 4.93 -0.34 -1.02
CA CYS A 13 3.60 -0.94 -1.17
C CYS A 13 3.32 -1.39 -2.60
N LEU A 14 3.68 -0.59 -3.60
CA LEU A 14 3.49 -0.93 -5.01
C LEU A 14 4.30 -2.17 -5.41
N ILE A 15 5.58 -2.21 -5.04
CA ILE A 15 6.46 -3.36 -5.32
C ILE A 15 5.93 -4.62 -4.63
N PHE A 16 5.53 -4.50 -3.37
CA PHE A 16 5.00 -5.62 -2.59
C PHE A 16 3.67 -6.13 -3.19
N ILE A 17 2.79 -5.23 -3.62
CA ILE A 17 1.54 -5.61 -4.28
C ILE A 17 1.87 -6.40 -5.55
N GLU A 18 2.74 -5.89 -6.43
CA GLU A 18 3.06 -6.55 -7.69
C GLU A 18 3.64 -7.95 -7.48
N GLU A 19 4.59 -8.10 -6.56
CA GLU A 19 5.26 -9.38 -6.31
C GLU A 19 4.34 -10.45 -5.67
N TYR A 20 3.37 -10.03 -4.85
CA TYR A 20 2.61 -10.95 -4.02
C TYR A 20 1.11 -11.03 -4.33
N GLN A 21 0.53 -10.12 -5.11
CA GLN A 21 -0.92 -10.11 -5.40
C GLN A 21 -1.42 -11.40 -6.06
N SER A 22 -0.57 -12.09 -6.82
CA SER A 22 -0.88 -13.37 -7.47
C SER A 22 -0.76 -14.57 -6.52
N LYS A 23 -0.02 -14.43 -5.41
CA LYS A 23 0.31 -15.49 -4.46
C LYS A 23 -0.55 -15.44 -3.21
N THR A 24 -0.94 -14.25 -2.76
CA THR A 24 -1.71 -14.05 -1.53
C THR A 24 -2.51 -12.75 -1.56
N LYS A 25 -3.56 -12.68 -0.72
CA LYS A 25 -4.34 -11.47 -0.53
C LYS A 25 -3.50 -10.41 0.19
N VAL A 26 -3.09 -9.37 -0.52
CA VAL A 26 -2.35 -8.25 0.06
C VAL A 26 -3.31 -7.33 0.82
N THR A 27 -3.20 -7.31 2.15
CA THR A 27 -4.01 -6.44 3.04
C THR A 27 -3.20 -5.30 3.63
N SER A 28 -3.88 -4.30 4.15
CA SER A 28 -3.24 -3.21 4.88
C SER A 28 -2.49 -3.66 6.13
N GLU A 29 -2.92 -4.74 6.82
CA GLU A 29 -2.14 -5.29 7.93
C GLU A 29 -0.85 -5.97 7.45
N LEU A 30 -0.90 -6.68 6.31
CA LEU A 30 0.28 -7.35 5.75
C LEU A 30 1.33 -6.32 5.33
N LEU A 31 0.90 -5.29 4.60
CA LEU A 31 1.75 -4.18 4.20
C LEU A 31 2.33 -3.44 5.41
N ALA A 32 1.51 -3.16 6.42
CA ALA A 32 1.95 -2.53 7.68
C ALA A 32 3.09 -3.30 8.36
N LYS A 33 2.99 -4.63 8.42
CA LYS A 33 4.07 -5.50 8.94
C LYS A 33 5.33 -5.40 8.11
N SER A 34 5.22 -5.35 6.78
CA SER A 34 6.37 -5.28 5.87
C SER A 34 7.07 -3.91 5.87
N THR A 35 6.34 -2.83 6.17
CA THR A 35 6.88 -1.45 6.15
C THR A 35 7.22 -0.92 7.54
N GLY A 36 6.90 -1.65 8.62
CA GLY A 36 7.01 -1.17 10.00
C GLY A 36 6.08 0.00 10.33
N CYS A 37 5.02 0.21 9.53
CA CYS A 37 4.05 1.30 9.72
C CYS A 37 2.75 0.76 10.29
N ASN A 38 1.88 1.62 10.81
CA ASN A 38 0.54 1.19 11.22
C ASN A 38 -0.41 1.01 10.01
N SER A 39 -1.41 0.16 10.15
CA SER A 39 -2.36 -0.17 9.08
C SER A 39 -3.21 1.04 8.64
N SER A 40 -3.44 2.01 9.53
CA SER A 40 -4.15 3.25 9.19
C SER A 40 -3.36 4.14 8.22
N ALA A 41 -2.05 4.30 8.43
CA ALA A 41 -1.17 5.04 7.53
C ALA A 41 -1.09 4.36 6.16
N ILE A 42 -1.01 3.03 6.13
CA ILE A 42 -1.03 2.26 4.88
C ILE A 42 -2.34 2.47 4.13
N ARG A 43 -3.50 2.40 4.80
CA ARG A 43 -4.80 2.67 4.17
C ARG A 43 -4.87 4.08 3.57
N ALA A 44 -4.32 5.08 4.24
CA ALA A 44 -4.25 6.45 3.70
C ALA A 44 -3.40 6.53 2.41
N ILE A 45 -2.29 5.80 2.37
CA ILE A 45 -1.43 5.69 1.17
C ILE A 45 -2.20 4.97 0.05
N LEU A 46 -2.78 3.79 0.32
CA LEU A 46 -3.54 3.03 -0.68
C LEU A 46 -4.73 3.83 -1.22
N ASN A 47 -5.43 4.59 -0.37
CA ASN A 47 -6.51 5.48 -0.81
C ASN A 47 -6.00 6.58 -1.74
N THR A 48 -4.80 7.11 -1.48
CA THR A 48 -4.19 8.14 -2.35
C THR A 48 -3.79 7.53 -3.70
N LEU A 49 -3.20 6.33 -3.69
CA LEU A 49 -2.84 5.60 -4.91
C LEU A 49 -4.07 5.19 -5.71
N GLN A 50 -5.16 4.76 -5.04
CA GLN A 50 -6.42 4.43 -5.69
C GLN A 50 -7.08 5.65 -6.33
N LYS A 51 -7.07 6.81 -5.66
CA LYS A 51 -7.58 8.08 -6.24
C LYS A 51 -6.78 8.56 -7.44
N ALA A 52 -5.52 8.12 -7.56
CA ALA A 52 -4.66 8.41 -8.70
C ALA A 52 -4.74 7.32 -9.79
N ASP A 53 -5.68 6.37 -9.66
CA ASP A 53 -5.88 5.24 -10.57
C ASP A 53 -4.64 4.35 -10.77
N ILE A 54 -3.72 4.34 -9.78
CA ILE A 54 -2.50 3.51 -9.82
C ILE A 54 -2.79 2.08 -9.36
N ILE A 55 -3.72 1.91 -8.43
CA ILE A 55 -4.12 0.60 -7.89
C ILE A 55 -5.63 0.50 -7.75
N SER A 56 -6.15 -0.73 -7.70
CA SER A 56 -7.53 -1.01 -7.31
C SER A 56 -7.58 -1.67 -5.93
N VAL A 57 -8.36 -1.10 -5.01
CA VAL A 57 -8.56 -1.63 -3.66
C VAL A 57 -9.97 -2.20 -3.55
N LYS A 58 -10.08 -3.50 -3.25
CA LYS A 58 -11.35 -4.13 -2.88
C LYS A 58 -11.64 -3.85 -1.40
N ARG A 59 -12.79 -3.24 -1.11
CA ARG A 59 -13.26 -3.06 0.27
C ARG A 59 -13.60 -4.43 0.86
N GLY A 60 -13.25 -4.65 2.13
CA GLY A 60 -13.70 -5.82 2.86
C GLY A 60 -15.20 -5.74 3.12
N VAL A 61 -15.87 -6.89 3.06
CA VAL A 61 -17.21 -7.12 3.62
C VAL A 61 -17.02 -7.82 4.96
#